data_AF-A0A1M5NSR4-F1
#
_entry.id   AF-A0A1M5NSR4-F1
#
_cell.length_a   1.000
_cell.length_b   1.000
_cell.length_c   1.000
_cell.angle_alpha   90.00
_cell.angle_beta   90.00
_cell.angle_gamma   90.00
#
_symmetry.space_group_name_H-M   'P 1'
#
loop_
_entity.id
_entity.type
_entity.pdbx_description
1 polymer ?
#
loop_
_entity_poly.entity_id
_entity_poly.type
_entity_poly.pdbx_seq_one_letter_code
_entity_poly.pdbx_strand_id
1 'polypeptide(L)'
;MKQSILIISTVVLSVLNINATTLETTSAKGIVETEITESHITKIYEWSVKTVSGKSSGTSSSLEDAKEMIALFSRNEAVLEKKITSYYILKSEAKNADNRTYYWEVKSTNGNAKGFSSSENKAREIIDLVSKGEIISYKIITSEKRK
;
A
#
# COMPACT_ATOMS: atom_id res chain seq x y z
N MET A 1 -71.87 -5.12 41.04
CA MET A 1 -70.44 -5.43 41.26
C MET A 1 -70.00 -6.36 40.14
N LYS A 2 -68.90 -6.03 39.47
CA LYS A 2 -68.54 -6.50 38.12
C LYS A 2 -68.09 -7.96 38.13
N GLN A 3 -68.62 -8.78 37.23
CA GLN A 3 -68.19 -10.17 37.03
C GLN A 3 -66.96 -10.18 36.10
N SER A 4 -65.86 -10.76 36.57
CA SER A 4 -64.66 -10.98 35.77
C SER A 4 -64.57 -12.45 35.38
N ILE A 5 -64.67 -12.73 34.08
CA ILE A 5 -64.43 -14.05 33.48
C ILE A 5 -62.93 -14.10 33.14
N LEU A 6 -62.20 -15.04 33.74
CA LEU A 6 -60.81 -15.32 33.38
C LEU A 6 -60.78 -16.23 32.14
N ILE A 7 -60.33 -15.68 31.02
CA ILE A 7 -60.08 -16.44 29.78
C ILE A 7 -58.57 -16.69 29.70
N ILE A 8 -58.15 -17.94 29.79
CA ILE A 8 -56.76 -18.35 29.57
C ILE A 8 -56.65 -18.80 28.12
N SER A 9 -56.17 -17.91 27.26
CA SER A 9 -55.89 -18.22 25.86
C SER A 9 -54.57 -18.97 25.75
N THR A 10 -54.61 -20.25 25.39
CA THR A 10 -53.44 -21.03 24.97
C THR A 10 -52.87 -20.47 23.68
N VAL A 11 -51.66 -19.91 23.74
CA VAL A 11 -50.91 -19.51 22.54
C VAL A 11 -50.28 -20.77 21.93
N VAL A 12 -50.73 -21.15 20.73
CA VAL A 12 -50.06 -22.18 19.93
C VAL A 12 -48.78 -21.56 19.37
N LEU A 13 -47.63 -22.02 19.85
CA LEU A 13 -46.34 -21.63 19.32
C LEU A 13 -46.09 -22.35 17.99
N SER A 14 -46.59 -21.77 16.89
CA SER A 14 -46.20 -22.19 15.55
C SER A 14 -44.79 -21.70 15.27
N VAL A 15 -43.81 -22.62 15.27
CA VAL A 15 -42.48 -22.38 14.71
C VAL A 15 -42.64 -22.09 13.23
N LEU A 16 -42.61 -20.81 12.86
CA LEU A 16 -42.40 -20.41 11.49
C LEU A 16 -40.97 -20.82 11.14
N ASN A 17 -40.81 -21.81 10.25
CA ASN A 17 -39.58 -21.96 9.51
C ASN A 17 -39.43 -20.72 8.65
N ILE A 18 -38.78 -19.71 9.22
CA ILE A 18 -38.26 -18.57 8.48
C ILE A 18 -37.17 -19.19 7.60
N ASN A 19 -37.53 -19.60 6.37
CA ASN A 19 -36.55 -19.49 5.30
C ASN A 19 -36.25 -18.00 5.25
N ALA A 20 -35.17 -17.62 5.92
CA ALA A 20 -34.57 -16.34 5.69
C ALA A 20 -34.20 -16.36 4.21
N THR A 21 -35.06 -15.78 3.38
CA THR A 21 -34.56 -15.05 2.23
C THR A 21 -33.72 -13.95 2.85
N THR A 22 -32.47 -14.31 3.19
CA THR A 22 -31.42 -13.32 3.17
C THR A 22 -31.60 -12.70 1.80
N LEU A 23 -32.00 -11.43 1.79
CA LEU A 23 -31.49 -10.55 0.77
C LEU A 23 -29.99 -10.84 0.84
N GLU A 24 -29.52 -11.70 -0.06
CA GLU A 24 -28.16 -11.65 -0.55
C GLU A 24 -28.06 -10.20 -1.02
N THR A 25 -27.72 -9.33 -0.07
CA THR A 25 -26.83 -8.23 -0.36
C THR A 25 -25.60 -8.99 -0.79
N THR A 26 -25.60 -9.40 -2.06
CA THR A 26 -24.45 -9.29 -2.92
C THR A 26 -24.03 -7.84 -2.71
N SER A 27 -23.30 -7.59 -1.62
CA SER A 27 -22.15 -6.75 -1.71
C SER A 27 -21.33 -7.49 -2.74
N ALA A 28 -21.64 -7.20 -4.00
CA ALA A 28 -20.62 -6.89 -4.92
C ALA A 28 -19.78 -5.86 -4.15
N LYS A 29 -18.80 -6.34 -3.38
CA LYS A 29 -17.44 -6.06 -3.81
C LYS A 29 -17.41 -6.46 -5.28
N GLY A 30 -17.95 -5.56 -6.12
CA GLY A 30 -17.23 -5.18 -7.28
C GLY A 30 -15.87 -4.91 -6.68
N ILE A 31 -14.96 -5.85 -6.91
CA ILE A 31 -13.59 -5.47 -7.06
C ILE A 31 -13.71 -4.46 -8.19
N VAL A 32 -13.97 -3.20 -7.83
CA VAL A 32 -13.56 -2.09 -8.63
C VAL A 32 -12.06 -2.23 -8.50
N GLU A 33 -11.49 -3.12 -9.31
CA GLU A 33 -10.11 -3.04 -9.71
C GLU A 33 -10.08 -1.70 -10.39
N THR A 34 -9.87 -0.65 -9.60
CA THR A 34 -9.57 0.66 -10.11
C THR A 34 -8.29 0.42 -10.89
N GLU A 35 -8.45 0.36 -12.20
CA GLU A 35 -7.39 0.15 -13.15
C GLU A 35 -6.23 1.07 -12.76
N ILE A 36 -5.09 0.46 -12.44
CA ILE A 36 -3.91 1.22 -12.09
C ILE A 36 -3.44 1.90 -13.37
N THR A 37 -3.32 3.22 -13.31
CA THR A 37 -2.76 4.03 -14.39
C THR A 37 -1.52 4.75 -13.89
N GLU A 38 -0.69 5.26 -14.81
CA GLU A 38 0.53 6.00 -14.46
C GLU A 38 0.29 7.14 -13.46
N SER A 39 -0.88 7.79 -13.51
CA SER A 39 -1.23 8.89 -12.61
C SER A 39 -1.37 8.45 -11.14
N HIS A 40 -1.54 7.16 -10.88
CA HIS A 40 -1.60 6.57 -9.54
C HIS A 40 -0.21 6.21 -8.99
N ILE A 41 0.84 6.31 -9.81
CA ILE A 41 2.21 5.98 -9.44
C ILE A 41 2.93 7.26 -9.03
N THR A 42 3.77 7.16 -8.01
CA THR A 42 4.64 8.25 -7.56
C THR A 42 6.04 7.74 -7.26
N LYS A 43 6.99 8.66 -7.16
CA LYS A 43 8.33 8.38 -6.64
C LYS A 43 8.43 8.79 -5.19
N ILE A 44 9.03 7.91 -4.40
CA ILE A 44 9.51 8.22 -3.07
C ILE A 44 11.04 8.24 -3.07
N TYR A 45 11.62 8.99 -2.16
CA TYR A 45 13.06 9.16 -2.03
C TYR A 45 13.50 8.69 -0.66
N GLU A 46 14.03 7.48 -0.58
CA GLU A 46 14.69 7.00 0.64
C GLU A 46 16.05 7.70 0.75
N TRP A 47 16.29 8.34 1.89
CA TRP A 47 17.53 9.02 2.18
C TRP A 47 18.18 8.46 3.44
N SER A 48 19.50 8.51 3.48
CA SER A 48 20.28 8.23 4.68
C SER A 48 21.53 9.09 4.73
N VAL A 49 21.90 9.53 5.93
CA VAL A 49 23.13 10.24 6.19
C VAL A 49 23.83 9.61 7.40
N LYS A 50 25.15 9.45 7.28
CA LYS A 50 26.04 9.04 8.36
C LYS A 50 26.99 10.17 8.67
N THR A 51 26.98 10.60 9.91
CA THR A 51 27.89 11.61 10.45
C THR A 51 28.84 10.96 11.46
N VAL A 52 29.72 11.77 12.04
CA VAL A 52 30.57 11.34 13.16
C VAL A 52 29.77 10.91 14.39
N SER A 53 28.55 11.43 14.57
CA SER A 53 27.72 11.17 15.75
C SER A 53 26.74 10.01 15.56
N GLY A 54 26.47 9.59 14.33
CA GLY A 54 25.56 8.48 14.08
C GLY A 54 25.04 8.38 12.67
N LYS A 55 23.92 7.65 12.51
CA LYS A 55 23.23 7.46 11.23
C LYS A 55 21.76 7.84 11.38
N SER A 56 21.25 8.57 10.40
CA SER A 56 19.82 8.90 10.27
C SER A 56 19.33 8.52 8.88
N SER A 57 18.04 8.18 8.77
CA SER A 57 17.42 7.81 7.50
C SER A 57 15.93 8.09 7.52
N GLY A 58 15.34 8.29 6.34
CA GLY A 58 13.92 8.51 6.17
C GLY A 58 13.46 8.32 4.73
N THR A 59 12.19 8.65 4.48
CA THR A 59 11.63 8.74 3.13
C THR A 59 11.05 10.14 2.94
N SER A 60 11.24 10.72 1.75
CA SER A 60 10.61 11.98 1.35
C SER A 60 9.81 11.84 0.05
N SER A 61 8.85 12.74 -0.15
CA SER A 61 8.03 12.83 -1.37
C SER A 61 8.75 13.43 -2.57
N SER A 62 9.79 14.23 -2.32
CA SER A 62 10.58 14.88 -3.37
C SER A 62 12.08 14.70 -3.14
N LEU A 63 12.87 14.88 -4.20
CA LEU A 63 14.33 14.89 -4.11
C LEU A 63 14.84 16.09 -3.30
N GLU A 64 14.15 17.22 -3.37
CA GLU A 64 14.50 18.43 -2.66
C GLU A 64 14.31 18.26 -1.15
N ASP A 65 13.15 17.77 -0.74
CA ASP A 65 12.84 17.41 0.65
C ASP A 65 13.89 16.41 1.19
N ALA A 66 14.27 15.39 0.40
CA ALA A 66 15.29 14.43 0.81
C ALA A 66 16.67 15.07 1.04
N LYS A 67 17.05 16.05 0.21
CA LYS A 67 18.30 16.81 0.37
C LYS A 67 18.23 17.73 1.59
N GLU A 68 17.11 18.40 1.80
CA GLU A 68 16.87 19.25 2.96
C GLU A 68 16.98 18.44 4.26
N MET A 69 16.31 17.28 4.31
CA MET A 69 16.39 16.38 5.47
C MET A 69 17.81 15.92 5.75
N ILE A 70 18.59 15.54 4.72
CA ILE A 70 20.01 15.22 4.91
C ILE A 70 20.77 16.42 5.51
N ALA A 71 20.55 17.63 4.99
CA ALA A 71 21.23 18.83 5.48
C ALA A 71 20.87 19.17 6.94
N LEU A 72 19.61 18.96 7.33
CA LEU A 72 19.14 19.14 8.69
C LEU A 72 19.78 18.12 9.65
N PHE A 73 19.77 16.84 9.29
CA PHE A 73 20.30 15.74 10.11
C PHE A 73 21.82 15.67 10.16
N SER A 74 22.53 16.40 9.29
CA SER A 74 23.99 16.55 9.34
C SER A 74 24.46 17.93 9.75
N ARG A 75 23.57 18.77 10.31
CA ARG A 75 23.90 20.16 10.61
C ARG A 75 25.01 20.21 11.67
N ASN A 76 26.07 20.96 11.37
CA ASN A 76 27.25 21.14 12.22
C ASN A 76 28.07 19.86 12.48
N GLU A 77 27.88 18.83 11.66
CA GLU A 77 28.63 17.58 11.80
C GLU A 77 29.37 17.23 10.49
N ALA A 78 30.51 16.57 10.62
CA ALA A 78 31.21 16.03 9.46
C ALA A 78 30.42 14.84 8.88
N VAL A 79 30.05 14.94 7.60
CA VAL A 79 29.35 13.88 6.87
C VAL A 79 30.35 12.85 6.36
N LEU A 80 30.16 11.59 6.76
CA LEU A 80 30.96 10.45 6.31
C LEU A 80 30.34 9.79 5.08
N GLU A 81 29.00 9.70 5.03
CA GLU A 81 28.27 9.08 3.94
C GLU A 81 26.89 9.74 3.77
N LYS A 82 26.44 9.89 2.52
CA LYS A 82 25.07 10.25 2.20
C LYS A 82 24.57 9.44 1.02
N LYS A 83 23.30 9.04 1.05
CA LYS A 83 22.65 8.28 -0.02
C LYS A 83 21.22 8.74 -0.18
N ILE A 84 20.79 8.94 -1.43
CA ILE A 84 19.38 9.09 -1.79
C ILE A 84 19.08 8.06 -2.86
N THR A 85 18.04 7.25 -2.68
CA THR A 85 17.57 6.27 -3.66
C THR A 85 16.09 6.48 -3.90
N SER A 86 15.68 6.54 -5.16
CA SER A 86 14.29 6.66 -5.53
C SER A 86 13.66 5.31 -5.87
N TYR A 87 12.38 5.17 -5.54
CA TYR A 87 11.56 4.01 -5.81
C TYR A 87 10.19 4.45 -6.30
N TYR A 88 9.65 3.74 -7.29
CA TYR A 88 8.25 3.88 -7.67
C TYR A 88 7.35 3.09 -6.73
N ILE A 89 6.18 3.66 -6.41
CA ILE A 89 5.16 3.05 -5.57
C ILE A 89 3.79 3.62 -5.93
N LEU A 90 2.71 2.91 -5.61
CA LEU A 90 1.37 3.49 -5.67
C LEU A 90 1.23 4.64 -4.67
N LYS A 91 0.59 5.73 -5.10
CA LYS A 91 0.29 6.89 -4.25
C LYS A 91 -0.48 6.51 -2.99
N SER A 92 -1.43 5.57 -3.11
CA SER A 92 -2.20 5.02 -1.99
C SER A 92 -1.34 4.26 -0.97
N GLU A 93 -0.18 3.76 -1.40
CA GLU A 93 0.71 2.92 -0.59
C GLU A 93 1.95 3.70 -0.10
N ALA A 94 2.26 4.85 -0.68
CA ALA A 94 3.47 5.63 -0.43
C ALA A 94 3.71 5.99 1.05
N LYS A 95 2.63 6.18 1.81
CA LYS A 95 2.68 6.56 3.23
C LYS A 95 2.90 5.39 4.19
N ASN A 96 2.64 4.16 3.77
CA ASN A 96 2.76 2.99 4.63
C ASN A 96 3.94 2.12 4.20
N ALA A 97 4.98 2.10 5.02
CA ALA A 97 6.18 1.30 4.76
C ALA A 97 5.88 -0.21 4.74
N ASP A 98 4.82 -0.68 5.41
CA ASP A 98 4.42 -2.09 5.41
C ASP A 98 3.93 -2.58 4.05
N ASN A 99 3.55 -1.66 3.16
CA ASN A 99 3.17 -1.98 1.79
C ASN A 99 4.39 -2.24 0.88
N ARG A 100 5.62 -2.06 1.38
CA ARG A 100 6.86 -2.31 0.60
C ARG A 100 7.26 -3.79 0.60
N THR A 101 6.30 -4.68 0.35
CA THR A 101 6.45 -6.16 0.48
C THR A 101 7.14 -6.83 -0.70
N TYR A 102 7.00 -6.28 -1.91
CA TYR A 102 7.64 -6.81 -3.10
C TYR A 102 8.54 -5.74 -3.69
N TYR A 103 9.86 -5.97 -3.64
CA TYR A 103 10.82 -5.16 -4.38
C TYR A 103 10.85 -5.64 -5.82
N TRP A 104 10.87 -4.69 -6.74
CA TRP A 104 11.00 -5.00 -8.15
C TRP A 104 11.95 -4.04 -8.84
N GLU A 105 12.55 -4.54 -9.92
CA GLU A 105 13.46 -3.81 -10.79
C GLU A 105 13.25 -4.26 -12.23
N VAL A 106 13.18 -3.30 -13.14
CA VAL A 106 12.95 -3.53 -14.58
C VAL A 106 14.00 -2.77 -15.39
N LYS A 107 14.49 -3.44 -16.43
CA LYS A 107 15.32 -2.89 -17.49
C LYS A 107 14.52 -2.89 -18.78
N SER A 108 14.33 -1.71 -19.35
CA SER A 108 13.72 -1.50 -20.65
C SER A 108 14.73 -0.92 -21.64
N THR A 109 14.36 -0.85 -22.91
CA THR A 109 15.22 -0.29 -23.97
C THR A 109 15.64 1.16 -23.70
N ASN A 110 14.78 1.97 -23.06
CA ASN A 110 15.04 3.39 -22.80
C ASN A 110 15.32 3.71 -21.32
N GLY A 111 15.58 2.72 -20.47
CA GLY A 111 16.03 2.97 -19.11
C GLY A 111 15.75 1.87 -18.11
N ASN A 112 16.00 2.18 -16.84
CA ASN A 112 15.77 1.27 -15.73
C ASN A 112 14.81 1.92 -14.72
N ALA A 113 14.00 1.10 -14.08
CA ALA A 113 13.15 1.50 -12.97
C ALA A 113 13.21 0.46 -11.85
N LYS A 114 12.93 0.91 -10.63
CA LYS A 114 12.80 0.05 -9.46
C LYS A 114 11.77 0.63 -8.51
N GLY A 115 11.17 -0.24 -7.72
CA GLY A 115 10.10 0.17 -6.85
C GLY A 115 9.67 -0.89 -5.86
N PHE A 116 8.57 -0.60 -5.20
CA PHE A 116 7.92 -1.50 -4.27
C PHE A 116 6.43 -1.59 -4.55
N SER A 117 5.86 -2.75 -4.27
CA SER A 117 4.42 -3.01 -4.36
C SER A 117 3.94 -3.88 -3.20
N SER A 118 2.66 -3.75 -2.83
CA SER A 118 2.06 -4.58 -1.79
C SER A 118 1.85 -6.05 -2.20
N SER A 119 1.82 -6.35 -3.50
CA SER A 119 1.66 -7.69 -4.07
C SER A 119 2.44 -7.85 -5.37
N GLU A 120 2.70 -9.10 -5.77
CA GLU A 120 3.39 -9.42 -7.01
C GLU A 120 2.59 -8.95 -8.25
N ASN A 121 1.27 -9.13 -8.28
CA ASN A 121 0.43 -8.67 -9.40
C ASN A 121 0.54 -7.16 -9.60
N LYS A 122 0.46 -6.37 -8.51
CA LYS A 122 0.67 -4.92 -8.57
C LYS A 122 2.07 -4.55 -9.03
N ALA A 123 3.09 -5.33 -8.67
CA ALA A 123 4.45 -5.11 -9.18
C ALA A 123 4.50 -5.25 -10.70
N ARG A 124 3.83 -6.27 -11.26
CA ARG A 124 3.74 -6.46 -12.73
C ARG A 124 3.02 -5.29 -13.41
N GLU A 125 1.85 -4.91 -12.91
CA GLU A 125 1.09 -3.76 -13.45
C GLU A 125 1.92 -2.47 -13.43
N ILE A 126 2.58 -2.17 -12.30
CA ILE A 126 3.41 -0.97 -12.19
C ILE A 126 4.62 -1.05 -13.12
N ILE A 127 5.29 -2.21 -13.23
CA ILE A 127 6.41 -2.42 -14.15
C ILE A 127 5.99 -2.08 -15.57
N ASP A 128 4.85 -2.58 -16.03
CA ASP A 128 4.36 -2.33 -17.39
C ASP A 128 4.08 -0.84 -17.61
N LEU A 129 3.51 -0.17 -16.60
CA LEU A 129 3.20 1.27 -16.65
C LEU A 129 4.45 2.15 -16.60
N VAL A 130 5.49 1.82 -15.82
CA VAL A 130 6.68 2.68 -15.68
C VAL A 130 7.79 2.40 -16.68
N SER A 131 7.68 1.29 -17.43
CA SER A 131 8.70 0.87 -18.38
C SER A 131 8.76 1.82 -19.56
N LYS A 132 9.95 2.34 -19.83
CA LYS A 132 10.18 3.24 -20.97
C LYS A 132 10.55 2.41 -22.19
N GLY A 133 9.57 2.06 -23.01
CA GLY A 133 9.76 1.17 -24.17
C GLY A 133 9.70 -0.31 -23.80
N GLU A 134 10.23 -1.17 -24.67
CA GLU A 134 10.15 -2.62 -24.52
C GLU A 134 10.93 -3.11 -23.28
N ILE A 135 10.32 -4.02 -22.53
CA ILE A 135 10.93 -4.65 -21.36
C ILE A 135 11.94 -5.70 -21.84
N ILE A 136 13.20 -5.52 -21.47
CA ILE A 136 14.29 -6.47 -21.75
C ILE A 136 14.31 -7.54 -20.65
N SER A 137 14.19 -7.12 -19.39
CA SER A 137 14.12 -8.02 -18.25
C SER A 137 13.51 -7.33 -17.03
N TYR A 138 12.90 -8.12 -16.15
CA TYR A 138 12.44 -7.66 -14.85
C TYR A 138 12.72 -8.71 -13.78
N LYS A 139 12.76 -8.28 -12.53
CA LYS A 139 12.90 -9.11 -11.35
C LYS A 139 11.95 -8.61 -10.27
N ILE A 140 11.25 -9.53 -9.63
CA ILE A 140 10.40 -9.27 -8.47
C ILE A 140 10.85 -10.22 -7.36
N ILE A 141 11.11 -9.68 -6.18
CA ILE A 141 11.49 -10.44 -5.00
C ILE A 141 10.67 -9.96 -3.80
N THR A 142 10.26 -10.88 -2.95
CA THR A 142 9.66 -10.53 -1.66
C THR A 142 10.72 -9.87 -0.79
N SER A 143 10.43 -8.67 -0.29
CA SER A 143 11.27 -7.99 0.67
C SER A 143 11.08 -8.65 2.05
N GLU A 144 12.16 -8.86 2.77
CA GLU A 144 12.04 -9.19 4.18
C GLU A 144 11.45 -7.98 4.90
N LYS A 145 10.38 -8.20 5.69
CA LYS A 145 9.85 -7.16 6.57
C LYS A 145 11.00 -6.69 7.47
N ARG A 146 11.32 -5.39 7.45
CA ARG A 146 12.21 -4.82 8.47
C ARG A 146 11.50 -4.96 9.81
N LYS A 147 12.01 -5.85 10.68
CA LYS A 147 11.59 -5.99 12.07
C LYS A 147 11.99 -4.78 12.89
#